data_AF-A0A4S4BZG7-F1
#
_entry.id   AF-A0A4S4BZG7-F1
#
_cell.length_a   1.000
_cell.length_b   1.000
_cell.length_c   1.000
_cell.angle_alpha   90.00
_cell.angle_beta   90.00
_cell.angle_gamma   90.00
#
_symmetry.space_group_name_H-M   'P 1'
#
loop_
_entity.id
_entity.type
_entity.pdbx_description
1 polymer ?
#
loop_
_entity_poly.entity_id
_entity_poly.type
_entity_poly.pdbx_seq_one_letter_code
_entity_poly.pdbx_strand_id
1 'polypeptide(L)'
;MLTFGLSGYTEQSPTSGTATKVSSDTDENTDKIDEYVFPKDKVVDVKITIDPDEFQDIIDNASAEEMHTASVDYNGIHFDNIGIRAKGNLSLRSVVNSDSDRYSFKLSFDEYLSSQTLYGISKINLNNNYSDATYMREFLTYELAETMGLPTPKYSFVNVYVNGELWGFYLAIEQIGDEYLERNFDDTTGALYKAEMNGNGGDLAWYGDDISSYPALTKKSDASDDALIAMLDELNNGDDYESVLDVEEALGYVALNVITNNSDSYIGQNKQNYYLYEKDGVFSVLPWDYNMAFGGLGGMGGGRGGGNGGGSSSTLMIDEPTQGSVSERPLISKLLAVDEYKELYHQIISDAITTYLAADTFSERVQEVWEMIAPYVEQDPRPFYTFAESESGVTSLISTNTSSVENIQGQLDGTIASSGDGSGSGGGMGGGMDFDFGNMGDMGGMGNMPEMGNMPDMGGMNGGGQGAAASDTQAQSASLSKERTSANAGIVLAEAAAEAAAGDANAGGEPDAGGQADQTTPNGDGAQNGADANGQNGGNAQNGQNGQGGQNGGQGGRGQGGGMDFGGGQGGGGFGGGGFGGGQGGPGGMGGFGGFPGENAAGSTPQGSEKALTETLIMIGVLIAACIFVVTFKRKR
;
A
#
# COMPACT_ATOMS: atom_id res chain seq x y z
N MET A 1 15.85 -16.60 48.56
CA MET A 1 15.68 -17.90 49.24
C MET A 1 14.38 -17.87 50.05
N LEU A 2 13.26 -18.19 49.41
CA LEU A 2 11.99 -18.56 50.04
C LEU A 2 11.11 -19.15 48.92
N THR A 3 10.33 -20.19 49.24
CA THR A 3 9.70 -21.06 48.24
C THR A 3 8.30 -21.49 48.67
N PHE A 4 7.31 -21.12 47.88
CA PHE A 4 5.95 -21.67 47.85
C PHE A 4 5.45 -21.56 46.40
N GLY A 5 4.66 -22.48 45.85
CA GLY A 5 4.23 -23.77 46.39
C GLY A 5 3.12 -24.37 45.52
N LEU A 6 3.48 -25.22 44.55
CA LEU A 6 2.52 -25.77 43.58
C LEU A 6 1.55 -26.78 44.21
N SER A 7 0.26 -26.52 44.01
CA SER A 7 -0.86 -27.45 44.15
C SER A 7 -1.94 -26.94 43.17
N GLY A 8 -2.64 -27.76 42.40
CA GLY A 8 -2.80 -29.21 42.51
C GLY A 8 -4.28 -29.54 42.39
N TYR A 9 -4.89 -29.16 41.25
CA TYR A 9 -6.30 -29.39 40.96
C TYR A 9 -6.48 -30.55 39.99
N THR A 10 -7.47 -31.40 40.26
CA THR A 10 -7.79 -32.58 39.47
C THR A 10 -8.80 -32.28 38.37
N GLU A 11 -8.53 -32.76 37.16
CA GLU A 11 -9.49 -32.71 36.05
C GLU A 11 -10.81 -33.43 36.40
N GLN A 12 -11.93 -32.81 36.00
CA GLN A 12 -13.19 -33.52 35.77
C GLN A 12 -13.64 -33.26 34.34
N SER A 13 -13.53 -34.27 33.47
CA SER A 13 -13.96 -34.16 32.08
C SER A 13 -15.49 -34.01 31.99
N PRO A 14 -16.02 -32.97 31.33
CA PRO A 14 -17.42 -32.97 30.90
C PRO A 14 -17.62 -33.98 29.75
N THR A 15 -18.81 -34.56 29.67
CA THR A 15 -19.13 -35.64 28.72
C THR A 15 -19.27 -35.17 27.28
N SER A 16 -18.83 -36.01 26.34
CA SER A 16 -18.92 -35.77 24.89
C SER A 16 -20.34 -35.49 24.39
N GLY A 17 -20.61 -34.25 24.00
CA GLY A 17 -21.58 -33.92 22.96
C GLY A 17 -20.82 -33.81 21.63
N THR A 18 -21.24 -34.55 20.60
CA THR A 18 -20.64 -34.43 19.26
C THR A 18 -21.09 -33.13 18.59
N ALA A 19 -20.30 -32.08 18.77
CA ALA A 19 -20.30 -30.96 17.83
C ALA A 19 -19.63 -31.45 16.53
N THR A 20 -20.37 -31.43 15.42
CA THR A 20 -19.78 -31.64 14.09
C THR A 20 -18.90 -30.43 13.78
N LYS A 21 -17.60 -30.63 13.51
CA LYS A 21 -16.72 -29.54 13.05
C LYS A 21 -17.23 -29.06 11.69
N VAL A 22 -17.58 -27.78 11.58
CA VAL A 22 -18.03 -27.15 10.32
C VAL A 22 -16.87 -26.40 9.63
N SER A 23 -15.74 -26.18 10.30
CA SER A 23 -14.63 -25.37 9.75
C SER A 23 -13.84 -26.02 8.61
N SER A 24 -14.14 -27.26 8.18
CA SER A 24 -13.38 -27.93 7.12
C SER A 24 -13.25 -27.09 5.86
N ASP A 25 -14.32 -26.39 5.50
CA ASP A 25 -14.45 -25.69 4.22
C ASP A 25 -13.79 -24.30 4.29
N THR A 26 -13.75 -23.67 5.47
CA THR A 26 -13.01 -22.42 5.74
C THR A 26 -11.51 -22.69 5.83
N ASP A 27 -11.11 -23.77 6.54
CA ASP A 27 -9.73 -24.24 6.61
C ASP A 27 -9.21 -24.52 5.17
N GLU A 28 -9.93 -25.35 4.40
CA GLU A 28 -9.54 -25.76 3.03
C GLU A 28 -9.58 -24.62 2.00
N ASN A 29 -10.36 -23.56 2.22
CA ASN A 29 -10.32 -22.37 1.37
C ASN A 29 -9.14 -21.45 1.71
N THR A 30 -8.79 -21.33 3.00
CA THR A 30 -7.63 -20.51 3.43
C THR A 30 -6.33 -21.04 2.84
N ASP A 31 -6.11 -22.37 2.88
CA ASP A 31 -4.97 -23.03 2.22
C ASP A 31 -4.88 -22.69 0.72
N LYS A 32 -6.02 -22.62 0.01
CA LYS A 32 -6.07 -22.31 -1.43
C LYS A 32 -5.89 -20.82 -1.72
N ILE A 33 -6.36 -19.94 -0.83
CA ILE A 33 -6.10 -18.50 -0.92
C ILE A 33 -4.58 -18.30 -0.89
N ASP A 34 -3.87 -18.92 0.04
CA ASP A 34 -2.41 -18.78 0.16
C ASP A 34 -1.62 -19.56 -0.92
N GLU A 35 -2.07 -20.73 -1.38
CA GLU A 35 -1.37 -21.48 -2.45
C GLU A 35 -1.52 -20.83 -3.84
N TYR A 36 -2.74 -20.38 -4.19
CA TYR A 36 -3.11 -19.99 -5.56
C TYR A 36 -3.38 -18.49 -5.77
N VAL A 37 -3.80 -17.75 -4.73
CA VAL A 37 -4.25 -16.34 -4.88
C VAL A 37 -3.19 -15.37 -4.38
N PHE A 38 -2.72 -15.58 -3.14
CA PHE A 38 -1.79 -14.73 -2.43
C PHE A 38 -0.51 -15.45 -1.93
N PRO A 39 0.21 -16.18 -2.80
CA PRO A 39 1.46 -16.84 -2.40
C PRO A 39 2.58 -15.84 -2.11
N LYS A 40 3.34 -16.10 -1.05
CA LYS A 40 4.47 -15.26 -0.60
C LYS A 40 5.82 -15.66 -1.22
N ASP A 41 5.85 -16.77 -1.99
CA ASP A 41 7.05 -17.47 -2.48
C ASP A 41 7.26 -17.41 -4.00
N LYS A 42 6.30 -16.86 -4.75
CA LYS A 42 6.29 -16.82 -6.22
C LYS A 42 5.40 -15.69 -6.73
N VAL A 43 5.75 -15.16 -7.91
CA VAL A 43 4.87 -14.27 -8.69
C VAL A 43 3.84 -15.11 -9.44
N VAL A 44 2.58 -14.66 -9.50
CA VAL A 44 1.51 -15.33 -10.28
C VAL A 44 0.98 -14.46 -11.42
N ASP A 45 0.49 -15.10 -12.48
CA ASP A 45 -0.08 -14.41 -13.64
C ASP A 45 -1.56 -14.06 -13.40
N VAL A 46 -1.94 -12.81 -13.68
CA VAL A 46 -3.33 -12.33 -13.71
C VAL A 46 -3.65 -11.87 -15.12
N LYS A 47 -4.39 -12.68 -15.89
CA LYS A 47 -4.63 -12.46 -17.33
C LYS A 47 -6.06 -12.00 -17.58
N ILE A 48 -6.23 -10.70 -17.76
CA ILE A 48 -7.50 -10.03 -18.01
C ILE A 48 -7.80 -10.09 -19.51
N THR A 49 -9.03 -10.48 -19.88
CA THR A 49 -9.57 -10.37 -21.23
C THR A 49 -10.80 -9.44 -21.21
N ILE A 50 -10.78 -8.40 -22.03
CA ILE A 50 -11.76 -7.30 -22.04
C ILE A 50 -11.87 -6.74 -23.47
N ASP A 51 -13.02 -6.18 -23.84
CA ASP A 51 -13.12 -5.51 -25.14
C ASP A 51 -12.12 -4.34 -25.23
N PRO A 52 -11.34 -4.20 -26.32
CA PRO A 52 -10.35 -3.14 -26.44
C PRO A 52 -10.91 -1.72 -26.32
N ASP A 53 -12.15 -1.48 -26.77
CA ASP A 53 -12.77 -0.14 -26.70
C ASP A 53 -13.19 0.16 -25.23
N GLU A 54 -13.72 -0.84 -24.51
CA GLU A 54 -14.06 -0.73 -23.08
C GLU A 54 -12.81 -0.53 -22.21
N PHE A 55 -11.70 -1.23 -22.51
CA PHE A 55 -10.44 -1.02 -21.78
C PHE A 55 -9.81 0.34 -22.08
N GLN A 56 -9.92 0.84 -23.31
CA GLN A 56 -9.47 2.21 -23.62
C GLN A 56 -10.30 3.24 -22.85
N ASP A 57 -11.60 3.02 -22.63
CA ASP A 57 -12.43 3.90 -21.81
C ASP A 57 -11.97 3.93 -20.34
N ILE A 58 -11.59 2.78 -19.75
CA ILE A 58 -10.95 2.74 -18.41
C ILE A 58 -9.68 3.61 -18.36
N ILE A 59 -8.88 3.64 -19.42
CA ILE A 59 -7.63 4.42 -19.48
C ILE A 59 -7.90 5.92 -19.68
N ASP A 60 -8.81 6.28 -20.59
CA ASP A 60 -9.14 7.66 -20.95
C ASP A 60 -9.99 8.36 -19.87
N ASN A 61 -10.91 7.63 -19.24
CA ASN A 61 -11.85 8.12 -18.22
C ASN A 61 -11.52 7.65 -16.79
N ALA A 62 -10.30 7.14 -16.53
CA ALA A 62 -9.89 6.51 -15.26
C ALA A 62 -10.35 7.21 -13.97
N SER A 63 -10.38 8.55 -13.94
CA SER A 63 -10.86 9.36 -12.81
C SER A 63 -12.35 9.24 -12.47
N ALA A 64 -13.17 8.64 -13.34
CA ALA A 64 -14.57 8.33 -13.07
C ALA A 64 -14.75 7.07 -12.21
N GLU A 65 -13.74 6.20 -12.16
CA GLU A 65 -13.81 4.87 -11.52
C GLU A 65 -15.03 4.04 -11.98
N GLU A 66 -15.41 4.12 -13.26
CA GLU A 66 -16.49 3.32 -13.86
C GLU A 66 -16.08 1.85 -14.01
N MET A 67 -17.04 0.93 -13.89
CA MET A 67 -16.82 -0.51 -13.77
C MET A 67 -17.28 -1.23 -15.05
N HIS A 68 -16.33 -1.86 -15.74
CA HIS A 68 -16.56 -2.54 -17.01
C HIS A 68 -16.48 -4.06 -16.84
N THR A 69 -17.14 -4.80 -17.73
CA THR A 69 -17.16 -6.28 -17.67
C THR A 69 -15.95 -6.88 -18.38
N ALA A 70 -15.27 -7.80 -17.70
CA ALA A 70 -14.14 -8.57 -18.23
C ALA A 70 -14.26 -10.07 -17.86
N SER A 71 -13.35 -10.89 -18.38
CA SER A 71 -12.98 -12.17 -17.78
C SER A 71 -11.54 -12.15 -17.31
N VAL A 72 -11.18 -13.03 -16.37
CA VAL A 72 -9.82 -13.16 -15.86
C VAL A 72 -9.41 -14.63 -15.67
N ASP A 73 -8.22 -14.97 -16.13
CA ASP A 73 -7.48 -16.16 -15.69
C ASP A 73 -6.51 -15.74 -14.58
N TYR A 74 -6.93 -15.92 -13.32
CA TYR A 74 -6.11 -15.65 -12.15
C TYR A 74 -5.34 -16.92 -11.79
N ASN A 75 -4.02 -16.92 -11.98
CA ASN A 75 -3.14 -18.08 -11.75
C ASN A 75 -3.65 -19.38 -12.42
N GLY A 76 -4.27 -19.26 -13.60
CA GLY A 76 -4.86 -20.38 -14.35
C GLY A 76 -6.29 -20.79 -13.93
N ILE A 77 -6.93 -20.04 -13.03
CA ILE A 77 -8.33 -20.22 -12.62
C ILE A 77 -9.18 -19.18 -13.37
N HIS A 78 -10.10 -19.64 -14.21
CA HIS A 78 -10.88 -18.78 -15.11
C HIS A 78 -12.19 -18.28 -14.50
N PHE A 79 -12.48 -16.99 -14.65
CA PHE A 79 -13.72 -16.33 -14.23
C PHE A 79 -14.27 -15.42 -15.35
N ASP A 80 -15.43 -15.78 -15.90
CA ASP A 80 -16.22 -14.89 -16.78
C ASP A 80 -17.02 -13.85 -15.96
N ASN A 81 -17.28 -12.67 -16.55
CA ASN A 81 -18.16 -11.62 -16.01
C ASN A 81 -17.71 -11.02 -14.66
N ILE A 82 -16.41 -10.76 -14.51
CA ILE A 82 -15.91 -9.92 -13.41
C ILE A 82 -16.08 -8.44 -13.74
N GLY A 83 -16.15 -7.59 -12.72
CA GLY A 83 -15.93 -6.14 -12.85
C GLY A 83 -14.44 -5.80 -12.83
N ILE A 84 -14.02 -4.87 -13.69
CA ILE A 84 -12.71 -4.22 -13.62
C ILE A 84 -12.84 -2.70 -13.75
N ARG A 85 -12.03 -1.98 -12.97
CA ARG A 85 -11.89 -0.52 -13.05
C ARG A 85 -10.53 -0.01 -12.57
N ALA A 86 -10.16 1.20 -12.96
CA ALA A 86 -9.11 1.96 -12.30
C ALA A 86 -9.50 2.28 -10.83
N LYS A 87 -8.51 2.49 -9.94
CA LYS A 87 -8.71 2.84 -8.51
C LYS A 87 -7.62 3.75 -7.96
N GLY A 88 -7.93 4.47 -6.89
CA GLY A 88 -6.95 5.10 -6.00
C GLY A 88 -7.25 6.57 -5.71
N ASN A 89 -6.49 7.17 -4.80
CA ASN A 89 -6.56 8.61 -4.52
C ASN A 89 -5.35 9.33 -5.13
N LEU A 90 -4.23 9.41 -4.40
CA LEU A 90 -3.02 10.08 -4.87
C LEU A 90 -2.39 9.36 -6.08
N SER A 91 -2.36 8.03 -6.09
CA SER A 91 -1.85 7.22 -7.20
C SER A 91 -2.65 7.42 -8.49
N LEU A 92 -3.99 7.35 -8.42
CA LEU A 92 -4.88 7.62 -9.56
C LEU A 92 -4.69 9.05 -10.09
N ARG A 93 -4.76 10.06 -9.19
CA ARG A 93 -4.57 11.47 -9.56
C ARG A 93 -3.19 11.75 -10.16
N SER A 94 -2.15 11.08 -9.68
CA SER A 94 -0.80 11.26 -10.23
C SER A 94 -0.68 10.72 -11.65
N VAL A 95 -1.24 9.55 -11.94
CA VAL A 95 -1.23 8.96 -13.29
C VAL A 95 -2.06 9.82 -14.26
N VAL A 96 -3.29 10.21 -13.88
CA VAL A 96 -4.17 11.10 -14.69
C VAL A 96 -3.52 12.45 -15.04
N ASN A 97 -2.59 12.95 -14.23
CA ASN A 97 -1.88 14.21 -14.46
C ASN A 97 -0.45 13.99 -15.02
N SER A 98 -0.22 12.89 -15.76
CA SER A 98 1.08 12.50 -16.30
C SER A 98 0.97 11.87 -17.70
N ASP A 99 2.11 11.58 -18.33
CA ASP A 99 2.20 10.81 -19.58
C ASP A 99 2.17 9.27 -19.35
N SER A 100 1.72 8.80 -18.17
CA SER A 100 1.68 7.38 -17.80
C SER A 100 0.26 6.80 -17.88
N ASP A 101 0.16 5.52 -18.24
CA ASP A 101 -1.06 4.69 -18.24
C ASP A 101 -1.10 3.68 -17.07
N ARG A 102 -0.12 3.73 -16.15
CA ARG A 102 0.07 2.73 -15.07
C ARG A 102 -0.89 2.91 -13.89
N TYR A 103 -2.20 2.83 -14.14
CA TYR A 103 -3.21 2.86 -13.08
C TYR A 103 -3.17 1.62 -12.18
N SER A 104 -3.50 1.79 -10.90
CA SER A 104 -3.93 0.66 -10.06
C SER A 104 -5.33 0.22 -10.48
N PHE A 105 -5.62 -1.08 -10.47
CA PHE A 105 -6.94 -1.63 -10.83
C PHE A 105 -7.62 -2.30 -9.65
N LYS A 106 -8.95 -2.40 -9.71
CA LYS A 106 -9.75 -3.26 -8.85
C LYS A 106 -10.41 -4.32 -9.72
N LEU A 107 -10.28 -5.59 -9.34
CA LEU A 107 -11.06 -6.71 -9.83
C LEU A 107 -12.20 -6.98 -8.83
N SER A 108 -13.40 -7.24 -9.34
CA SER A 108 -14.61 -7.47 -8.56
C SER A 108 -15.30 -8.74 -9.10
N PHE A 109 -15.10 -9.87 -8.44
CA PHE A 109 -15.58 -11.18 -8.90
C PHE A 109 -17.10 -11.32 -8.76
N ASP A 110 -17.71 -10.64 -7.79
CA ASP A 110 -19.14 -10.71 -7.48
C ASP A 110 -20.00 -9.65 -8.21
N GLU A 111 -19.38 -8.68 -8.89
CA GLU A 111 -20.00 -7.47 -9.45
C GLU A 111 -21.29 -7.72 -10.24
N TYR A 112 -21.23 -8.68 -11.18
CA TYR A 112 -22.36 -9.03 -12.05
C TYR A 112 -22.95 -10.41 -11.72
N LEU A 113 -22.29 -11.17 -10.83
CA LEU A 113 -22.64 -12.53 -10.42
C LEU A 113 -22.38 -12.69 -8.92
N SER A 114 -23.35 -12.25 -8.10
CA SER A 114 -23.24 -12.03 -6.64
C SER A 114 -23.00 -13.27 -5.73
N SER A 115 -22.44 -14.35 -6.27
CA SER A 115 -21.93 -15.51 -5.52
C SER A 115 -20.69 -16.12 -6.17
N GLN A 116 -19.99 -15.35 -7.02
CA GLN A 116 -18.74 -15.71 -7.67
C GLN A 116 -17.58 -15.13 -6.86
N THR A 117 -16.76 -16.00 -6.28
CA THR A 117 -15.57 -15.61 -5.51
C THR A 117 -14.39 -16.52 -5.86
N LEU A 118 -13.19 -15.99 -5.72
CA LEU A 118 -11.95 -16.74 -5.87
C LEU A 118 -11.57 -17.35 -4.51
N TYR A 119 -12.05 -18.57 -4.25
CA TYR A 119 -11.92 -19.29 -2.97
C TYR A 119 -12.43 -18.52 -1.74
N GLY A 120 -13.41 -17.63 -1.92
CA GLY A 120 -13.89 -16.72 -0.88
C GLY A 120 -13.46 -15.27 -1.08
N ILE A 121 -12.46 -14.97 -1.92
CA ILE A 121 -12.09 -13.59 -2.23
C ILE A 121 -13.09 -13.00 -3.24
N SER A 122 -13.83 -11.96 -2.86
CA SER A 122 -14.74 -11.24 -3.77
C SER A 122 -14.05 -10.15 -4.59
N LYS A 123 -13.09 -9.42 -4.00
CA LYS A 123 -12.46 -8.25 -4.63
C LYS A 123 -10.96 -8.22 -4.38
N ILE A 124 -10.18 -7.94 -5.43
CA ILE A 124 -8.71 -7.81 -5.38
C ILE A 124 -8.30 -6.43 -5.91
N ASN A 125 -7.39 -5.80 -5.19
CA ASN A 125 -6.74 -4.55 -5.57
C ASN A 125 -5.40 -4.89 -6.23
N LEU A 126 -5.18 -4.47 -7.47
CA LEU A 126 -3.90 -4.53 -8.16
C LEU A 126 -3.21 -3.17 -7.97
N ASN A 127 -2.37 -3.06 -6.94
CA ASN A 127 -1.62 -1.84 -6.61
C ASN A 127 -0.43 -1.67 -7.57
N ASN A 128 -0.34 -0.50 -8.19
CA ASN A 128 0.67 -0.12 -9.20
C ASN A 128 2.06 0.22 -8.63
N ASN A 129 2.28 0.04 -7.33
CA ASN A 129 3.51 0.38 -6.61
C ASN A 129 3.90 1.88 -6.72
N TYR A 130 2.90 2.76 -6.75
CA TYR A 130 3.09 4.21 -6.70
C TYR A 130 3.95 4.64 -5.50
N SER A 131 4.88 5.56 -5.72
CA SER A 131 5.87 6.05 -4.75
C SER A 131 6.88 5.01 -4.22
N ASP A 132 6.79 3.74 -4.64
CA ASP A 132 7.69 2.68 -4.18
C ASP A 132 8.65 2.17 -5.28
N ALA A 133 9.86 2.71 -5.29
CA ALA A 133 10.94 2.22 -6.16
C ALA A 133 11.37 0.77 -5.85
N THR A 134 11.10 0.22 -4.66
CA THR A 134 11.49 -1.17 -4.33
C THR A 134 10.44 -2.20 -4.71
N TYR A 135 9.22 -1.77 -5.03
CA TYR A 135 8.02 -2.59 -5.25
C TYR A 135 7.58 -3.43 -4.03
N MET A 136 8.35 -3.43 -2.92
CA MET A 136 8.21 -4.37 -1.80
C MET A 136 7.92 -3.73 -0.43
N ARG A 137 7.81 -2.38 -0.33
CA ARG A 137 7.53 -1.72 0.96
C ARG A 137 6.23 -2.21 1.59
N GLU A 138 5.18 -2.24 0.79
CA GLU A 138 3.84 -2.67 1.22
C GLU A 138 3.83 -4.19 1.54
N PHE A 139 4.48 -5.01 0.72
CA PHE A 139 4.66 -6.45 0.97
C PHE A 139 5.36 -6.72 2.32
N LEU A 140 6.51 -6.10 2.58
CA LEU A 140 7.29 -6.31 3.80
C LEU A 140 6.61 -5.70 5.04
N THR A 141 5.79 -4.66 4.88
CA THR A 141 5.07 -4.06 6.01
C THR A 141 3.84 -4.89 6.39
N TYR A 142 3.12 -5.47 5.42
CA TYR A 142 2.09 -6.47 5.75
C TYR A 142 2.69 -7.77 6.29
N GLU A 143 3.89 -8.18 5.85
CA GLU A 143 4.58 -9.35 6.43
C GLU A 143 4.95 -9.11 7.90
N LEU A 144 5.48 -7.92 8.21
CA LEU A 144 5.68 -7.47 9.59
C LEU A 144 4.36 -7.45 10.38
N ALA A 145 3.27 -6.92 9.81
CA ALA A 145 1.95 -6.91 10.45
C ALA A 145 1.43 -8.33 10.76
N GLU A 146 1.58 -9.28 9.83
CA GLU A 146 1.29 -10.71 10.07
C GLU A 146 2.14 -11.27 11.22
N THR A 147 3.44 -10.93 11.32
CA THR A 147 4.29 -11.37 12.46
C THR A 147 3.93 -10.70 13.80
N MET A 148 3.33 -9.51 13.76
CA MET A 148 2.81 -8.81 14.94
C MET A 148 1.40 -9.31 15.35
N GLY A 149 0.81 -10.26 14.61
CA GLY A 149 -0.53 -10.78 14.86
C GLY A 149 -1.68 -9.86 14.43
N LEU A 150 -1.39 -8.79 13.70
CA LEU A 150 -2.40 -7.81 13.28
C LEU A 150 -3.31 -8.38 12.17
N PRO A 151 -4.62 -8.03 12.16
CA PRO A 151 -5.57 -8.47 11.15
C PRO A 151 -5.24 -7.84 9.79
N THR A 152 -4.51 -8.59 8.97
CA THR A 152 -3.84 -8.10 7.77
C THR A 152 -4.51 -8.65 6.50
N PRO A 153 -4.83 -7.81 5.49
CA PRO A 153 -5.37 -8.28 4.22
C PRO A 153 -4.34 -9.14 3.48
N LYS A 154 -4.76 -10.23 2.83
CA LYS A 154 -3.85 -11.10 2.07
C LYS A 154 -3.23 -10.37 0.88
N TYR A 155 -1.97 -10.65 0.55
CA TYR A 155 -1.20 -9.95 -0.48
C TYR A 155 -0.16 -10.84 -1.18
N SER A 156 0.16 -10.55 -2.44
CA SER A 156 1.20 -11.23 -3.24
C SER A 156 1.65 -10.42 -4.45
N PHE A 157 2.78 -10.79 -5.04
CA PHE A 157 3.27 -10.22 -6.29
C PHE A 157 2.60 -10.86 -7.52
N VAL A 158 2.23 -10.04 -8.51
CA VAL A 158 1.56 -10.51 -9.73
C VAL A 158 2.08 -9.85 -11.01
N ASN A 159 2.15 -10.63 -12.09
CA ASN A 159 2.21 -10.09 -13.44
C ASN A 159 0.79 -9.88 -13.97
N VAL A 160 0.43 -8.63 -14.25
CA VAL A 160 -0.85 -8.30 -14.88
C VAL A 160 -0.68 -8.35 -16.40
N TYR A 161 -1.54 -9.08 -17.09
CA TYR A 161 -1.66 -9.08 -18.55
C TYR A 161 -3.05 -8.58 -18.95
N VAL A 162 -3.12 -7.82 -20.03
CA VAL A 162 -4.39 -7.38 -20.64
C VAL A 162 -4.41 -7.83 -22.10
N ASN A 163 -5.45 -8.56 -22.50
CA ASN A 163 -5.66 -9.06 -23.86
C ASN A 163 -4.46 -9.84 -24.44
N GLY A 164 -3.67 -10.47 -23.56
CA GLY A 164 -2.50 -11.30 -23.90
C GLY A 164 -1.15 -10.57 -23.90
N GLU A 165 -1.13 -9.23 -23.77
CA GLU A 165 0.10 -8.45 -23.62
C GLU A 165 0.41 -8.20 -22.14
N LEU A 166 1.69 -8.13 -21.77
CA LEU A 166 2.11 -7.78 -20.41
C LEU A 166 1.74 -6.32 -20.13
N TRP A 167 0.93 -6.10 -19.10
CA TRP A 167 0.57 -4.76 -18.64
C TRP A 167 1.65 -4.21 -17.69
N GLY A 168 2.04 -5.00 -16.69
CA GLY A 168 3.16 -4.70 -15.78
C GLY A 168 3.16 -5.58 -14.53
N PHE A 169 4.05 -5.27 -13.59
CA PHE A 169 4.31 -6.00 -12.36
C PHE A 169 3.73 -5.27 -11.13
N TYR A 170 2.73 -5.86 -10.48
CA TYR A 170 1.87 -5.23 -9.47
C TYR A 170 1.92 -5.99 -8.14
N LEU A 171 1.53 -5.33 -7.05
CA LEU A 171 1.18 -6.00 -5.81
C LEU A 171 -0.34 -6.24 -5.77
N ALA A 172 -0.77 -7.50 -5.73
CA ALA A 172 -2.16 -7.86 -5.48
C ALA A 172 -2.44 -7.83 -3.98
N ILE A 173 -3.56 -7.24 -3.57
CA ILE A 173 -4.00 -7.13 -2.17
C ILE A 173 -5.51 -7.38 -2.09
N GLU A 174 -5.92 -8.21 -1.14
CA GLU A 174 -7.31 -8.44 -0.79
C GLU A 174 -8.05 -7.14 -0.43
N GLN A 175 -9.30 -7.01 -0.86
CA GLN A 175 -10.17 -5.94 -0.39
C GLN A 175 -10.77 -6.32 0.97
N ILE A 176 -10.48 -5.52 2.01
CA ILE A 176 -11.20 -5.58 3.29
C ILE A 176 -12.69 -5.32 3.04
N GLY A 177 -13.54 -6.23 3.52
CA GLY A 177 -14.97 -6.33 3.27
C GLY A 177 -15.51 -7.67 3.78
N ASP A 178 -16.77 -7.99 3.51
CA ASP A 178 -17.51 -9.11 4.12
C ASP A 178 -16.74 -10.45 4.15
N GLU A 179 -16.16 -10.93 3.04
CA GLU A 179 -15.48 -12.24 3.05
C GLU A 179 -14.10 -12.24 3.71
N TYR A 180 -13.49 -11.06 3.87
CA TYR A 180 -12.34 -10.87 4.75
C TYR A 180 -12.77 -10.89 6.22
N LEU A 181 -13.90 -10.25 6.55
CA LEU A 181 -14.42 -10.18 7.92
C LEU A 181 -14.88 -11.56 8.42
N GLU A 182 -15.65 -12.30 7.62
CA GLU A 182 -16.06 -13.69 7.91
C GLU A 182 -14.86 -14.57 8.28
N ARG A 183 -13.75 -14.45 7.51
CA ARG A 183 -12.58 -15.31 7.66
C ARG A 183 -11.65 -14.94 8.83
N ASN A 184 -11.57 -13.65 9.19
CA ASN A 184 -10.67 -13.18 10.25
C ASN A 184 -11.39 -12.93 11.60
N PHE A 185 -12.72 -12.73 11.58
CA PHE A 185 -13.51 -12.35 12.75
C PHE A 185 -14.71 -13.25 13.04
N ASP A 186 -15.06 -14.24 12.20
CA ASP A 186 -16.29 -15.04 12.31
C ASP A 186 -17.59 -14.19 12.41
N ASP A 187 -17.57 -12.95 11.91
CA ASP A 187 -18.75 -12.07 11.79
C ASP A 187 -18.62 -11.14 10.57
N THR A 188 -19.77 -10.72 10.05
CA THR A 188 -19.92 -9.79 8.91
C THR A 188 -20.99 -8.72 9.15
N THR A 189 -21.46 -8.59 10.40
CA THR A 189 -22.64 -7.78 10.74
C THR A 189 -22.32 -6.50 11.50
N GLY A 190 -21.13 -6.42 12.11
CA GLY A 190 -20.61 -5.23 12.76
C GLY A 190 -20.12 -4.13 11.82
N ALA A 191 -19.80 -2.97 12.39
CA ALA A 191 -19.62 -1.73 11.62
C ALA A 191 -18.20 -1.52 11.04
N LEU A 192 -18.06 -1.71 9.73
CA LEU A 192 -16.85 -1.40 8.94
C LEU A 192 -16.84 0.04 8.38
N TYR A 193 -15.73 0.77 8.59
CA TYR A 193 -15.42 2.10 8.03
C TYR A 193 -13.99 2.13 7.48
N LYS A 194 -13.70 3.01 6.51
CA LYS A 194 -12.33 3.36 6.09
C LYS A 194 -12.02 4.83 6.38
N ALA A 195 -10.84 5.12 6.92
CA ALA A 195 -10.33 6.48 7.03
C ALA A 195 -9.75 6.98 5.69
N GLU A 196 -10.26 8.11 5.21
CA GLU A 196 -9.96 8.74 3.92
C GLU A 196 -9.79 10.27 4.10
N MET A 197 -8.98 10.93 3.25
CA MET A 197 -8.77 12.40 3.30
C MET A 197 -10.03 13.20 2.90
N ASN A 198 -11.03 13.25 3.79
CA ASN A 198 -12.32 13.91 3.56
C ASN A 198 -12.84 14.68 4.79
N GLY A 199 -12.03 15.60 5.32
CA GLY A 199 -12.43 16.47 6.43
C GLY A 199 -12.16 15.87 7.81
N ASN A 200 -13.12 16.00 8.74
CA ASN A 200 -12.95 15.62 10.14
C ASN A 200 -13.20 14.12 10.38
N GLY A 201 -12.59 13.58 11.45
CA GLY A 201 -12.89 12.24 11.99
C GLY A 201 -11.79 11.20 11.79
N GLY A 202 -10.88 11.37 10.82
CA GLY A 202 -9.74 10.46 10.60
C GLY A 202 -8.68 10.52 11.71
N ASP A 203 -8.73 11.54 12.56
CA ASP A 203 -7.96 11.63 13.81
C ASP A 203 -8.64 10.90 14.99
N LEU A 204 -9.88 10.43 14.85
CA LEU A 204 -10.69 9.86 15.92
C LEU A 204 -10.96 10.85 17.08
N ALA A 205 -10.92 12.16 16.79
CA ALA A 205 -11.31 13.21 17.73
C ALA A 205 -12.83 13.35 17.84
N TRP A 206 -13.33 13.64 19.05
CA TRP A 206 -14.77 13.80 19.29
C TRP A 206 -15.31 15.11 18.72
N TYR A 207 -16.26 15.00 17.79
CA TYR A 207 -16.96 16.12 17.15
C TYR A 207 -18.48 16.14 17.45
N GLY A 208 -18.95 15.29 18.36
CA GLY A 208 -20.36 15.18 18.78
C GLY A 208 -21.03 13.86 18.37
N ASP A 209 -22.32 13.75 18.65
CA ASP A 209 -23.16 12.57 18.46
C ASP A 209 -23.75 12.43 17.04
N ASP A 210 -23.55 13.43 16.17
CA ASP A 210 -23.99 13.41 14.78
C ASP A 210 -22.90 12.79 13.87
N ILE A 211 -23.20 11.65 13.24
CA ILE A 211 -22.30 10.95 12.31
C ILE A 211 -21.82 11.83 11.14
N SER A 212 -22.59 12.86 10.75
CA SER A 212 -22.18 13.79 9.69
C SER A 212 -21.02 14.72 10.08
N SER A 213 -20.63 14.73 11.35
CA SER A 213 -19.39 15.37 11.84
C SER A 213 -18.11 14.60 11.50
N TYR A 214 -18.20 13.36 11.01
CA TYR A 214 -17.06 12.45 10.75
C TYR A 214 -16.88 12.06 9.27
N PRO A 215 -16.92 12.99 8.30
CA PRO A 215 -16.90 12.67 6.87
C PRO A 215 -15.63 11.97 6.36
N ALA A 216 -14.54 11.95 7.13
CA ALA A 216 -13.33 11.18 6.83
C ALA A 216 -13.47 9.68 7.10
N LEU A 217 -14.46 9.24 7.90
CA LEU A 217 -14.72 7.83 8.20
C LEU A 217 -15.79 7.29 7.25
N THR A 218 -15.39 7.00 6.01
CA THR A 218 -16.29 6.50 4.96
C THR A 218 -16.75 5.08 5.29
N LYS A 219 -17.99 4.94 5.74
CA LYS A 219 -18.65 3.65 6.03
C LYS A 219 -18.66 2.70 4.83
N LYS A 220 -18.44 1.41 5.08
CA LYS A 220 -18.37 0.33 4.07
C LYS A 220 -19.31 -0.85 4.38
N SER A 221 -20.28 -0.65 5.28
CA SER A 221 -21.18 -1.68 5.83
C SER A 221 -22.60 -1.14 6.08
N ASP A 222 -23.59 -2.03 6.19
CA ASP A 222 -25.01 -1.71 6.47
C ASP A 222 -25.34 -1.65 7.99
N ALA A 223 -24.34 -1.76 8.87
CA ALA A 223 -24.48 -1.75 10.33
C ALA A 223 -24.97 -0.38 10.89
N SER A 224 -25.22 -0.28 12.21
CA SER A 224 -25.53 1.03 12.82
C SER A 224 -24.28 1.90 12.99
N ASP A 225 -24.47 3.22 13.09
CA ASP A 225 -23.43 4.18 13.43
C ASP A 225 -23.23 4.33 14.96
N ASP A 226 -24.19 3.84 15.75
CA ASP A 226 -24.23 4.00 17.23
C ASP A 226 -22.93 3.53 17.92
N ALA A 227 -22.36 2.41 17.46
CA ALA A 227 -21.14 1.87 18.05
C ALA A 227 -19.90 2.75 17.78
N LEU A 228 -19.77 3.31 16.56
CA LEU A 228 -18.69 4.23 16.23
C LEU A 228 -18.79 5.50 17.09
N ILE A 229 -19.99 6.04 17.27
CA ILE A 229 -20.21 7.20 18.15
C ILE A 229 -19.89 6.85 19.61
N ALA A 230 -20.25 5.65 20.10
CA ALA A 230 -19.90 5.21 21.45
C ALA A 230 -18.37 5.05 21.66
N MET A 231 -17.66 4.43 20.71
CA MET A 231 -16.20 4.30 20.76
C MET A 231 -15.51 5.67 20.75
N LEU A 232 -15.98 6.60 19.90
CA LEU A 232 -15.42 7.94 19.84
C LEU A 232 -15.71 8.76 21.10
N ASP A 233 -16.88 8.61 21.75
CA ASP A 233 -17.18 9.26 23.02
C ASP A 233 -16.31 8.71 24.15
N GLU A 234 -16.24 7.39 24.31
CA GLU A 234 -15.44 6.75 25.37
C GLU A 234 -13.94 7.02 25.20
N LEU A 235 -13.40 6.86 23.98
CA LEU A 235 -11.99 7.17 23.67
C LEU A 235 -11.66 8.63 24.02
N ASN A 236 -12.54 9.60 23.76
CA ASN A 236 -12.23 11.02 24.00
C ASN A 236 -12.56 11.49 25.43
N ASN A 237 -13.67 11.04 26.01
CA ASN A 237 -14.27 11.60 27.22
C ASN A 237 -14.32 10.63 28.41
N GLY A 238 -14.11 9.33 28.19
CA GLY A 238 -14.09 8.28 29.20
C GLY A 238 -12.70 7.76 29.57
N ASP A 239 -12.67 6.54 30.13
CA ASP A 239 -11.47 5.83 30.60
C ASP A 239 -11.52 4.27 30.51
N ASP A 240 -12.64 3.67 30.07
CA ASP A 240 -12.82 2.20 29.91
C ASP A 240 -12.55 1.77 28.46
N TYR A 241 -11.33 2.00 27.96
CA TYR A 241 -10.98 1.84 26.54
C TYR A 241 -11.16 0.40 26.02
N GLU A 242 -10.92 -0.62 26.85
CA GLU A 242 -11.15 -2.05 26.52
C GLU A 242 -12.62 -2.38 26.26
N SER A 243 -13.57 -1.54 26.67
CA SER A 243 -14.99 -1.72 26.38
C SER A 243 -15.39 -1.36 24.94
N VAL A 244 -14.50 -0.67 24.20
CA VAL A 244 -14.77 -0.13 22.85
C VAL A 244 -13.66 -0.35 21.81
N LEU A 245 -12.45 -0.77 22.21
CA LEU A 245 -11.30 -0.99 21.34
C LEU A 245 -10.55 -2.27 21.75
N ASP A 246 -10.06 -3.03 20.77
CA ASP A 246 -8.98 -3.97 21.03
C ASP A 246 -7.69 -3.16 21.23
N VAL A 247 -7.29 -2.99 22.49
CA VAL A 247 -6.16 -2.13 22.86
C VAL A 247 -4.83 -2.74 22.42
N GLU A 248 -4.67 -4.06 22.44
CA GLU A 248 -3.41 -4.71 22.02
C GLU A 248 -3.23 -4.56 20.49
N GLU A 249 -4.29 -4.78 19.71
CA GLU A 249 -4.30 -4.56 18.27
C GLU A 249 -4.09 -3.08 17.91
N ALA A 250 -4.76 -2.15 18.60
CA ALA A 250 -4.64 -0.71 18.35
C ALA A 250 -3.22 -0.20 18.65
N LEU A 251 -2.60 -0.65 19.74
CA LEU A 251 -1.19 -0.35 20.04
C LEU A 251 -0.24 -0.98 19.02
N GLY A 252 -0.54 -2.19 18.54
CA GLY A 252 0.18 -2.84 17.44
C GLY A 252 0.09 -2.06 16.13
N TYR A 253 -1.08 -1.54 15.75
CA TYR A 253 -1.25 -0.67 14.58
C TYR A 253 -0.43 0.63 14.71
N VAL A 254 -0.43 1.26 15.90
CA VAL A 254 0.42 2.44 16.14
C VAL A 254 1.90 2.07 16.02
N ALA A 255 2.33 0.98 16.68
CA ALA A 255 3.71 0.51 16.63
C ALA A 255 4.18 0.22 15.20
N LEU A 256 3.36 -0.47 14.38
CA LEU A 256 3.64 -0.78 12.99
C LEU A 256 3.96 0.47 12.15
N ASN A 257 3.16 1.53 12.32
CA ASN A 257 3.38 2.80 11.61
C ASN A 257 4.61 3.57 12.13
N VAL A 258 4.96 3.42 13.41
CA VAL A 258 6.12 4.05 14.03
C VAL A 258 7.42 3.37 13.62
N ILE A 259 7.53 2.05 13.76
CA ILE A 259 8.75 1.30 13.44
C ILE A 259 9.07 1.31 11.94
N THR A 260 8.04 1.37 11.08
CA THR A 260 8.22 1.55 9.64
C THR A 260 8.28 3.03 9.21
N ASN A 261 8.11 4.01 10.11
CA ASN A 261 8.05 5.43 9.76
C ASN A 261 7.05 5.72 8.62
N ASN A 262 5.86 5.11 8.67
CA ASN A 262 4.80 5.34 7.69
C ASN A 262 3.98 6.57 8.09
N SER A 263 4.31 7.71 7.51
CA SER A 263 3.59 8.98 7.73
C SER A 263 2.44 9.23 6.75
N ASP A 264 2.10 8.32 5.83
CA ASP A 264 0.79 8.36 5.14
C ASP A 264 -0.20 7.40 5.83
N SER A 265 -0.45 7.68 7.10
CA SER A 265 -1.30 6.88 8.00
C SER A 265 -1.98 7.78 9.05
N TYR A 266 -2.54 7.20 10.10
CA TYR A 266 -3.06 7.91 11.27
C TYR A 266 -2.04 8.87 11.92
N ILE A 267 -0.74 8.50 11.96
CA ILE A 267 0.30 9.35 12.59
C ILE A 267 0.66 10.58 11.74
N GLY A 268 0.32 10.57 10.45
CA GLY A 268 0.59 11.65 9.51
C GLY A 268 -0.34 12.86 9.64
N GLN A 269 -0.08 13.88 8.83
CA GLN A 269 -1.02 15.01 8.65
C GLN A 269 -2.38 14.57 8.08
N ASN A 270 -2.37 13.58 7.18
CA ASN A 270 -3.55 13.14 6.41
C ASN A 270 -4.54 12.29 7.20
N LYS A 271 -4.12 11.67 8.31
CA LYS A 271 -5.00 10.93 9.24
C LYS A 271 -5.86 9.85 8.55
N GLN A 272 -5.25 9.09 7.65
CA GLN A 272 -5.94 8.16 6.74
C GLN A 272 -5.31 6.76 6.75
N ASN A 273 -5.71 5.90 5.81
CA ASN A 273 -5.08 4.59 5.54
C ASN A 273 -5.13 3.62 6.73
N TYR A 274 -6.35 3.44 7.24
CA TYR A 274 -6.75 2.32 8.07
C TYR A 274 -8.24 2.05 7.87
N TYR A 275 -8.71 0.88 8.31
CA TYR A 275 -10.13 0.63 8.54
C TYR A 275 -10.41 0.54 10.04
N LEU A 276 -11.64 0.84 10.42
CA LEU A 276 -12.21 0.47 11.70
C LEU A 276 -13.22 -0.64 11.45
N TYR A 277 -13.15 -1.73 12.20
CA TYR A 277 -14.17 -2.77 12.20
C TYR A 277 -14.64 -3.05 13.62
N GLU A 278 -15.95 -2.96 13.86
CA GLU A 278 -16.57 -3.30 15.14
C GLU A 278 -17.06 -4.75 15.17
N LYS A 279 -16.89 -5.41 16.31
CA LYS A 279 -17.55 -6.67 16.65
C LYS A 279 -17.95 -6.67 18.12
N ASP A 280 -19.20 -7.04 18.41
CA ASP A 280 -19.77 -7.09 19.77
C ASP A 280 -19.60 -5.77 20.57
N GLY A 281 -19.47 -4.63 19.87
CA GLY A 281 -19.21 -3.29 20.43
C GLY A 281 -17.75 -2.85 20.50
N VAL A 282 -16.79 -3.73 20.22
CA VAL A 282 -15.33 -3.49 20.32
C VAL A 282 -14.74 -3.28 18.92
N PHE A 283 -13.87 -2.29 18.74
CA PHE A 283 -13.25 -1.95 17.46
C PHE A 283 -11.80 -2.45 17.29
N SER A 284 -11.53 -3.07 16.14
CA SER A 284 -10.22 -3.34 15.56
C SER A 284 -9.79 -2.21 14.60
N VAL A 285 -8.47 -2.02 14.43
CA VAL A 285 -7.84 -0.96 13.61
C VAL A 285 -6.97 -1.60 12.50
N LEU A 286 -7.62 -1.90 11.37
CA LEU A 286 -7.04 -2.75 10.33
C LEU A 286 -6.01 -2.00 9.45
N PRO A 287 -4.77 -2.52 9.28
CA PRO A 287 -3.74 -1.97 8.39
C PRO A 287 -4.18 -1.82 6.92
N TRP A 288 -3.84 -0.69 6.26
CA TRP A 288 -4.08 -0.45 4.84
C TRP A 288 -3.09 0.56 4.19
N ASP A 289 -2.86 0.46 2.86
CA ASP A 289 -2.01 1.34 2.00
C ASP A 289 -0.61 1.65 2.60
N TYR A 290 0.29 0.66 2.57
CA TYR A 290 1.67 0.78 3.11
C TYR A 290 2.76 1.01 2.05
N ASN A 291 2.39 1.44 0.83
CA ASN A 291 3.33 1.76 -0.24
C ASN A 291 4.35 2.86 0.12
N MET A 292 4.00 3.77 1.04
CA MET A 292 4.86 4.86 1.53
C MET A 292 5.47 4.60 2.91
N ALA A 293 5.47 3.35 3.36
CA ALA A 293 6.26 2.89 4.51
C ALA A 293 7.77 3.04 4.29
N PHE A 294 8.56 2.80 5.35
CA PHE A 294 10.01 3.01 5.40
C PHE A 294 10.41 4.41 4.92
N GLY A 295 9.70 5.42 5.44
CA GLY A 295 9.91 6.84 5.14
C GLY A 295 9.52 7.28 3.72
N GLY A 296 8.74 6.48 2.98
CA GLY A 296 8.39 6.73 1.58
C GLY A 296 7.60 8.03 1.29
N LEU A 297 6.89 8.58 2.28
CA LEU A 297 6.26 9.91 2.20
C LEU A 297 7.25 11.06 2.49
N GLY A 298 8.29 10.81 3.30
CA GLY A 298 9.18 11.84 3.86
C GLY A 298 10.11 12.52 2.84
N GLY A 299 10.16 12.03 1.61
CA GLY A 299 10.76 12.71 0.48
C GLY A 299 9.94 12.43 -0.78
N MET A 300 9.79 13.44 -1.64
CA MET A 300 9.16 13.26 -2.95
C MET A 300 9.92 12.14 -3.71
N GLY A 301 9.20 11.05 -4.01
CA GLY A 301 9.74 9.69 -4.13
C GLY A 301 11.05 9.55 -4.90
N GLY A 302 11.93 8.67 -4.40
CA GLY A 302 13.32 8.53 -4.85
C GLY A 302 13.47 8.50 -6.37
N GLY A 303 13.96 9.60 -6.94
CA GLY A 303 14.02 9.77 -8.41
C GLY A 303 14.00 11.20 -8.95
N ARG A 304 13.88 12.26 -8.12
CA ARG A 304 13.98 13.66 -8.61
C ARG A 304 14.87 14.62 -7.80
N GLY A 305 15.88 14.09 -7.12
CA GLY A 305 16.88 14.90 -6.44
C GLY A 305 18.13 14.12 -6.06
N GLY A 306 19.10 13.99 -6.98
CA GLY A 306 20.43 13.43 -6.72
C GLY A 306 21.30 14.35 -5.85
N GLY A 307 20.85 14.64 -4.63
CA GLY A 307 21.46 15.58 -3.69
C GLY A 307 22.11 14.86 -2.52
N ASN A 308 23.42 14.61 -2.59
CA ASN A 308 24.20 14.15 -1.46
C ASN A 308 24.27 15.27 -0.39
N GLY A 309 23.33 15.26 0.56
CA GLY A 309 23.28 16.21 1.66
C GLY A 309 22.47 15.65 2.83
N GLY A 310 23.10 15.49 3.99
CA GLY A 310 22.40 15.13 5.21
C GLY A 310 21.49 16.27 5.66
N GLY A 311 20.19 15.98 5.78
CA GLY A 311 19.17 16.93 6.20
C GLY A 311 17.91 16.18 6.60
N SER A 312 17.75 15.97 7.91
CA SER A 312 16.55 15.44 8.58
C SER A 312 15.80 14.30 7.88
N SER A 313 16.23 13.06 8.17
CA SER A 313 15.20 12.08 8.52
C SER A 313 14.52 12.62 9.79
N SER A 314 13.23 12.98 9.69
CA SER A 314 12.44 13.39 10.85
C SER A 314 12.17 12.15 11.71
N THR A 315 13.13 11.86 12.59
CA THR A 315 13.09 10.74 13.53
C THR A 315 11.79 10.79 14.32
N LEU A 316 10.98 9.74 14.24
CA LEU A 316 9.79 9.63 15.06
C LEU A 316 10.20 9.39 16.51
N MET A 317 9.69 10.23 17.41
CA MET A 317 9.71 10.03 18.84
C MET A 317 8.65 8.97 19.17
N ILE A 318 9.02 7.81 19.71
CA ILE A 318 8.09 6.68 19.86
C ILE A 318 6.89 6.98 20.75
N ASP A 319 7.01 7.89 21.73
CA ASP A 319 5.92 8.32 22.61
C ASP A 319 5.16 9.54 22.07
N GLU A 320 5.71 10.24 21.07
CA GLU A 320 5.09 11.38 20.39
C GLU A 320 5.18 11.26 18.86
N PRO A 321 4.72 10.15 18.24
CA PRO A 321 5.03 9.80 16.85
C PRO A 321 4.29 10.63 15.79
N THR A 322 3.57 11.68 16.20
CA THR A 322 2.59 12.37 15.37
C THR A 322 3.20 13.51 14.56
N GLN A 323 2.68 13.73 13.35
CA GLN A 323 2.82 14.98 12.63
C GLN A 323 1.70 15.93 13.07
N GLY A 324 2.08 16.99 13.81
CA GLY A 324 1.13 17.79 14.60
C GLY A 324 1.01 17.29 16.04
N SER A 325 0.20 17.97 16.86
CA SER A 325 0.17 17.72 18.31
C SER A 325 -0.34 16.31 18.63
N VAL A 326 0.28 15.64 19.60
CA VAL A 326 -0.16 14.31 20.06
C VAL A 326 -1.57 14.38 20.65
N SER A 327 -1.93 15.51 21.26
CA SER A 327 -3.28 15.80 21.75
C SER A 327 -4.36 15.88 20.66
N GLU A 328 -3.98 15.93 19.38
CA GLU A 328 -4.87 15.87 18.22
C GLU A 328 -4.94 14.45 17.64
N ARG A 329 -4.51 13.43 18.41
CA ARG A 329 -4.64 11.99 18.09
C ARG A 329 -5.06 11.22 19.36
N PRO A 330 -6.36 11.13 19.69
CA PRO A 330 -6.84 10.40 20.86
C PRO A 330 -6.33 8.96 20.96
N LEU A 331 -6.28 8.19 19.87
CA LEU A 331 -5.81 6.80 19.88
C LEU A 331 -4.39 6.66 20.47
N ILE A 332 -3.54 7.67 20.28
CA ILE A 332 -2.16 7.70 20.80
C ILE A 332 -2.13 8.39 22.17
N SER A 333 -2.67 9.60 22.28
CA SER A 333 -2.63 10.42 23.51
C SER A 333 -3.43 9.85 24.68
N LYS A 334 -4.39 8.95 24.44
CA LYS A 334 -5.18 8.30 25.48
C LYS A 334 -4.59 6.97 25.89
N LEU A 335 -4.25 6.09 24.93
CA LEU A 335 -3.68 4.79 25.23
C LEU A 335 -2.26 4.92 25.84
N LEU A 336 -1.39 5.76 25.28
CA LEU A 336 -0.03 5.97 25.83
C LEU A 336 0.01 6.85 27.09
N ALA A 337 -1.15 7.28 27.60
CA ALA A 337 -1.28 7.92 28.91
C ALA A 337 -1.64 6.92 30.04
N VAL A 338 -1.88 5.66 29.70
CA VAL A 338 -1.98 4.54 30.65
C VAL A 338 -0.61 3.86 30.71
N ASP A 339 -0.02 3.78 31.91
CA ASP A 339 1.36 3.27 32.09
C ASP A 339 1.49 1.81 31.61
N GLU A 340 0.49 0.97 31.90
CA GLU A 340 0.45 -0.44 31.51
C GLU A 340 0.38 -0.63 29.98
N TYR A 341 -0.43 0.19 29.28
CA TYR A 341 -0.54 0.17 27.82
C TYR A 341 0.73 0.70 27.15
N LYS A 342 1.39 1.68 27.77
CA LYS A 342 2.69 2.17 27.29
C LYS A 342 3.81 1.14 27.45
N GLU A 343 3.81 0.36 28.54
CA GLU A 343 4.75 -0.77 28.71
C GLU A 343 4.52 -1.86 27.64
N LEU A 344 3.26 -2.22 27.36
CA LEU A 344 2.90 -3.14 26.27
C LEU A 344 3.34 -2.62 24.89
N TYR A 345 3.08 -1.35 24.59
CA TYR A 345 3.52 -0.70 23.35
C TYR A 345 5.04 -0.70 23.17
N HIS A 346 5.81 -0.43 24.23
CA HIS A 346 7.27 -0.52 24.20
C HIS A 346 7.76 -1.96 24.00
N GLN A 347 7.07 -2.96 24.57
CA GLN A 347 7.36 -4.37 24.35
C GLN A 347 7.12 -4.78 22.89
N ILE A 348 5.98 -4.40 22.30
CA ILE A 348 5.65 -4.66 20.87
C ILE A 348 6.73 -4.07 19.95
N ILE A 349 7.15 -2.82 20.19
CA ILE A 349 8.24 -2.19 19.43
C ILE A 349 9.56 -2.96 19.62
N SER A 350 9.91 -3.30 20.87
CA SER A 350 11.14 -4.03 21.23
C SER A 350 11.23 -5.39 20.54
N ASP A 351 10.14 -6.16 20.52
CA ASP A 351 10.10 -7.46 19.84
C ASP A 351 10.23 -7.30 18.32
N ALA A 352 9.55 -6.34 17.70
CA ALA A 352 9.64 -6.11 16.26
C ALA A 352 11.06 -5.70 15.80
N ILE A 353 11.74 -4.81 16.54
CA ILE A 353 13.11 -4.37 16.19
C ILE A 353 14.20 -5.41 16.50
N THR A 354 13.94 -6.34 17.43
CA THR A 354 14.90 -7.41 17.79
C THR A 354 14.64 -8.73 17.05
N THR A 355 13.51 -8.85 16.33
CA THR A 355 13.17 -10.01 15.49
C THR A 355 13.13 -9.66 14.00
N TYR A 356 11.96 -9.34 13.43
CA TYR A 356 11.77 -9.16 11.99
C TYR A 356 12.62 -8.01 11.40
N LEU A 357 12.68 -6.86 12.08
CA LEU A 357 13.45 -5.70 11.63
C LEU A 357 14.92 -5.74 12.06
N ALA A 358 15.39 -6.79 12.74
CA ALA A 358 16.79 -6.93 13.11
C ALA A 358 17.69 -6.90 11.85
N ALA A 359 18.81 -6.18 11.89
CA ALA A 359 19.54 -5.75 10.70
C ALA A 359 19.93 -6.90 9.73
N ASP A 360 20.43 -8.02 10.27
CA ASP A 360 20.77 -9.19 9.46
C ASP A 360 19.51 -9.85 8.86
N THR A 361 18.48 -10.10 9.68
CA THR A 361 17.21 -10.73 9.29
C THR A 361 16.45 -9.93 8.23
N PHE A 362 16.31 -8.61 8.42
CA PHE A 362 15.66 -7.75 7.45
C PHE A 362 16.47 -7.64 6.15
N SER A 363 17.80 -7.58 6.23
CA SER A 363 18.67 -7.52 5.06
C SER A 363 18.63 -8.82 4.24
N GLU A 364 18.57 -9.98 4.91
CA GLU A 364 18.39 -11.29 4.27
C GLU A 364 17.01 -11.37 3.60
N ARG A 365 15.93 -11.02 4.31
CA ARG A 365 14.56 -11.06 3.77
C ARG A 365 14.33 -10.10 2.59
N VAL A 366 14.89 -8.89 2.65
CA VAL A 366 14.86 -7.93 1.53
C VAL A 366 15.60 -8.48 0.30
N GLN A 367 16.70 -9.21 0.50
CA GLN A 367 17.44 -9.85 -0.59
C GLN A 367 16.67 -11.04 -1.20
N GLU A 368 16.05 -11.90 -0.39
CA GLU A 368 15.16 -12.96 -0.89
C GLU A 368 14.04 -12.40 -1.77
N VAL A 369 13.35 -11.37 -1.30
CA VAL A 369 12.24 -10.73 -2.04
C VAL A 369 12.78 -10.04 -3.30
N TRP A 370 13.95 -9.39 -3.26
CA TRP A 370 14.56 -8.81 -4.45
C TRP A 370 14.94 -9.88 -5.50
N GLU A 371 15.57 -10.99 -5.10
CA GLU A 371 15.92 -12.08 -6.02
C GLU A 371 14.67 -12.70 -6.67
N MET A 372 13.55 -12.79 -5.94
CA MET A 372 12.27 -13.22 -6.48
C MET A 372 11.68 -12.24 -7.51
N ILE A 373 11.69 -10.93 -7.24
CA ILE A 373 10.95 -9.95 -8.05
C ILE A 373 11.78 -9.24 -9.14
N ALA A 374 13.11 -9.17 -9.00
CA ALA A 374 13.97 -8.42 -9.91
C ALA A 374 13.78 -8.78 -11.41
N PRO A 375 13.64 -10.05 -11.81
CA PRO A 375 13.38 -10.40 -13.22
C PRO A 375 12.06 -9.83 -13.76
N TYR A 376 11.08 -9.60 -12.89
CA TYR A 376 9.77 -9.04 -13.24
C TYR A 376 9.82 -7.51 -13.30
N VAL A 377 10.56 -6.88 -12.38
CA VAL A 377 10.83 -5.43 -12.38
C VAL A 377 11.66 -5.01 -13.59
N GLU A 378 12.61 -5.83 -14.05
CA GLU A 378 13.38 -5.58 -15.30
C GLU A 378 12.49 -5.71 -16.56
N GLN A 379 11.48 -6.58 -16.52
CA GLN A 379 10.57 -6.86 -17.65
C GLN A 379 9.30 -5.99 -17.66
N ASP A 380 9.07 -5.15 -16.66
CA ASP A 380 7.90 -4.27 -16.60
C ASP A 380 7.95 -3.24 -17.76
N PRO A 381 6.93 -3.16 -18.62
CA PRO A 381 6.91 -2.25 -19.76
C PRO A 381 6.41 -0.83 -19.41
N ARG A 382 5.88 -0.60 -18.19
CA ARG A 382 5.28 0.66 -17.74
C ARG A 382 5.78 1.11 -16.34
N PRO A 383 7.06 0.95 -15.96
CA PRO A 383 7.48 1.16 -14.58
C PRO A 383 7.55 2.65 -14.22
N PHE A 384 7.29 3.01 -12.96
CA PHE A 384 7.50 4.38 -12.46
C PHE A 384 8.99 4.73 -12.28
N TYR A 385 9.84 3.73 -12.13
CA TYR A 385 11.26 3.84 -11.80
C TYR A 385 12.07 2.92 -12.72
N THR A 386 13.27 3.33 -13.12
CA THR A 386 14.17 2.42 -13.87
C THR A 386 14.69 1.30 -12.97
N PHE A 387 15.05 0.15 -13.53
CA PHE A 387 15.59 -0.98 -12.78
C PHE A 387 16.76 -0.61 -11.85
N ALA A 388 17.66 0.27 -12.30
CA ALA A 388 18.79 0.76 -11.50
C ALA A 388 18.36 1.73 -10.36
N GLU A 389 17.24 2.44 -10.51
CA GLU A 389 16.63 3.19 -9.41
C GLU A 389 15.97 2.23 -8.40
N SER A 390 15.44 1.09 -8.85
CA SER A 390 14.92 0.03 -7.98
C SER A 390 16.03 -0.65 -7.16
N GLU A 391 17.15 -1.04 -7.78
CA GLU A 391 18.35 -1.57 -7.08
C GLU A 391 18.87 -0.59 -6.00
N SER A 392 18.92 0.70 -6.35
CA SER A 392 19.28 1.79 -5.43
C SER A 392 18.24 1.96 -4.31
N GLY A 393 16.96 1.79 -4.63
CA GLY A 393 15.86 1.81 -3.67
C GLY A 393 15.95 0.68 -2.65
N VAL A 394 16.22 -0.56 -3.09
CA VAL A 394 16.40 -1.74 -2.23
C VAL A 394 17.59 -1.54 -1.28
N THR A 395 18.71 -1.04 -1.81
CA THR A 395 19.88 -0.66 -1.00
C THR A 395 19.54 0.41 0.04
N SER A 396 18.70 1.38 -0.34
CA SER A 396 18.25 2.46 0.54
C SER A 396 17.29 1.96 1.62
N LEU A 397 16.41 1.00 1.32
CA LEU A 397 15.46 0.40 2.26
C LEU A 397 16.16 -0.28 3.45
N ILE A 398 17.20 -1.08 3.19
CA ILE A 398 18.01 -1.74 4.23
C ILE A 398 18.73 -0.69 5.11
N SER A 399 19.26 0.36 4.48
CA SER A 399 19.94 1.46 5.18
C SER A 399 18.98 2.27 6.08
N THR A 400 17.76 2.54 5.59
CA THR A 400 16.69 3.18 6.36
C THR A 400 16.29 2.32 7.55
N ASN A 401 16.05 1.02 7.37
CA ASN A 401 15.68 0.14 8.48
C ASN A 401 16.74 0.13 9.59
N THR A 402 18.02 -0.08 9.23
CA THR A 402 19.13 -0.06 10.20
C THR A 402 19.17 1.27 10.98
N SER A 403 19.01 2.39 10.28
CA SER A 403 19.00 3.74 10.88
C SER A 403 17.80 3.98 11.81
N SER A 404 16.62 3.44 11.47
CA SER A 404 15.42 3.49 12.32
C SER A 404 15.59 2.63 13.57
N VAL A 405 16.04 1.38 13.41
CA VAL A 405 16.23 0.42 14.52
C VAL A 405 17.27 0.91 15.52
N GLU A 406 18.43 1.41 15.06
CA GLU A 406 19.44 2.02 15.95
C GLU A 406 18.86 3.19 16.77
N ASN A 407 17.97 3.98 16.16
CA ASN A 407 17.36 5.12 16.82
C ASN A 407 16.28 4.71 17.83
N ILE A 408 15.37 3.82 17.43
CA ILE A 408 14.26 3.33 18.27
C ILE A 408 14.81 2.57 19.48
N GLN A 409 15.84 1.73 19.31
CA GLN A 409 16.57 1.14 20.44
C GLN A 409 17.18 2.21 21.34
N GLY A 410 17.78 3.25 20.76
CA GLY A 410 18.32 4.38 21.52
C GLY A 410 17.26 5.12 22.36
N GLN A 411 16.01 5.19 21.89
CA GLN A 411 14.87 5.77 22.62
C GLN A 411 14.39 4.84 23.75
N LEU A 412 14.23 3.53 23.49
CA LEU A 412 13.89 2.53 24.51
C LEU A 412 14.95 2.45 25.62
N ASP A 413 16.22 2.56 25.27
CA ASP A 413 17.36 2.61 26.22
C ASP A 413 17.42 3.94 27.02
N GLY A 414 16.59 4.94 26.69
CA GLY A 414 16.61 6.28 27.28
C GLY A 414 17.87 7.09 26.95
N THR A 415 18.59 6.74 25.87
CA THR A 415 19.79 7.46 25.39
C THR A 415 19.47 8.53 24.35
N ILE A 416 18.33 8.38 23.67
CA ILE A 416 17.66 9.34 22.80
C ILE A 416 16.31 9.67 23.47
N ALA A 417 15.77 10.87 23.24
CA ALA A 417 14.47 11.24 23.78
C ALA A 417 13.33 10.47 23.07
N SER A 418 12.50 9.76 23.83
CA SER A 418 11.30 9.08 23.31
C SER A 418 10.09 10.01 23.16
N SER A 419 10.12 11.18 23.81
CA SER A 419 9.07 12.20 23.83
C SER A 419 9.66 13.62 23.76
N GLY A 420 8.81 14.62 23.56
CA GLY A 420 9.16 16.03 23.38
C GLY A 420 8.39 16.95 24.32
N ASP A 421 7.57 17.83 23.76
CA ASP A 421 6.74 18.81 24.46
C ASP A 421 5.24 18.69 24.15
N GLY A 422 4.82 17.55 23.58
CA GLY A 422 3.46 17.27 23.09
C GLY A 422 3.20 17.72 21.66
N SER A 423 4.10 18.50 21.04
CA SER A 423 3.93 18.98 19.65
C SER A 423 4.20 17.93 18.57
N GLY A 424 4.56 16.70 18.95
CA GLY A 424 4.82 15.59 18.05
C GLY A 424 6.21 15.64 17.40
N SER A 425 6.50 14.60 16.62
CA SER A 425 7.80 14.33 15.97
C SER A 425 8.25 15.38 14.94
N GLY A 426 7.42 16.41 14.67
CA GLY A 426 7.76 17.54 13.80
C GLY A 426 7.79 18.93 14.48
N GLY A 427 7.33 19.07 15.72
CA GLY A 427 7.14 20.39 16.36
C GLY A 427 8.32 20.90 17.20
N GLY A 428 9.09 20.00 17.81
CA GLY A 428 10.18 20.35 18.74
C GLY A 428 11.40 20.99 18.08
N MET A 429 11.45 22.34 18.03
CA MET A 429 12.62 23.15 17.61
C MET A 429 13.29 22.77 16.26
N GLY A 430 12.51 22.30 15.28
CA GLY A 430 13.04 21.84 13.97
C GLY A 430 13.09 22.89 12.84
N GLY A 431 12.24 23.93 12.88
CA GLY A 431 12.10 24.92 11.81
C GLY A 431 11.17 24.47 10.68
N GLY A 432 9.89 24.84 10.76
CA GLY A 432 8.86 24.38 9.83
C GLY A 432 8.84 25.10 8.47
N MET A 433 8.21 24.44 7.50
CA MET A 433 7.53 25.10 6.37
C MET A 433 6.13 24.48 6.25
N ASP A 434 5.10 25.33 6.25
CA ASP A 434 3.74 24.92 5.88
C ASP A 434 3.74 24.50 4.39
N PHE A 435 3.49 23.22 4.11
CA PHE A 435 3.23 22.75 2.76
C PHE A 435 1.75 22.90 2.42
N ASP A 436 1.37 24.14 2.08
CA ASP A 436 0.06 24.45 1.49
C ASP A 436 -0.08 23.76 0.12
N PHE A 437 -0.71 22.59 0.11
CA PHE A 437 -1.08 21.85 -1.11
C PHE A 437 -2.29 22.47 -1.85
N GLY A 438 -2.64 23.72 -1.56
CA GLY A 438 -3.82 24.42 -2.08
C GLY A 438 -3.66 25.21 -3.39
N ASN A 439 -2.44 25.46 -3.91
CA ASN A 439 -2.30 26.27 -5.14
C ASN A 439 -1.04 25.98 -6.01
N MET A 440 -1.03 24.89 -6.77
CA MET A 440 -0.17 24.76 -7.97
C MET A 440 -0.84 25.39 -9.21
N GLY A 441 -0.98 26.72 -9.18
CA GLY A 441 -1.46 27.53 -10.30
C GLY A 441 -0.49 28.66 -10.64
N ASP A 442 0.11 28.57 -11.83
CA ASP A 442 0.96 29.58 -12.51
C ASP A 442 2.22 30.08 -11.77
N MET A 443 3.41 29.71 -12.28
CA MET A 443 4.67 30.42 -12.05
C MET A 443 5.41 30.76 -13.35
N GLY A 444 4.69 31.42 -14.27
CA GLY A 444 5.28 32.08 -15.44
C GLY A 444 5.87 33.46 -15.14
N GLY A 445 7.19 33.56 -14.99
CA GLY A 445 7.94 34.79 -15.28
C GLY A 445 8.57 35.55 -14.10
N MET A 446 9.86 35.88 -14.26
CA MET A 446 10.62 36.74 -13.33
C MET A 446 10.21 38.23 -13.46
N GLY A 447 10.02 38.94 -12.33
CA GLY A 447 9.70 40.37 -12.32
C GLY A 447 10.19 41.11 -11.06
N ASN A 448 11.32 41.82 -11.16
CA ASN A 448 11.99 42.52 -10.06
C ASN A 448 11.48 43.96 -9.86
N MET A 449 10.96 44.32 -8.67
CA MET A 449 10.89 45.71 -8.15
C MET A 449 10.79 45.78 -6.59
N PRO A 450 11.06 46.93 -5.94
CA PRO A 450 11.56 46.96 -4.56
C PRO A 450 10.68 47.64 -3.48
N GLU A 451 10.98 47.27 -2.24
CA GLU A 451 11.01 48.06 -0.98
C GLU A 451 10.14 49.34 -0.84
N MET A 452 9.06 49.21 -0.05
CA MET A 452 8.42 50.26 0.77
C MET A 452 7.94 49.60 2.08
N GLY A 453 7.73 50.30 3.21
CA GLY A 453 7.89 51.74 3.45
C GLY A 453 7.22 52.25 4.73
N ASN A 454 7.58 51.67 5.89
CA ASN A 454 7.48 52.25 7.25
C ASN A 454 6.18 52.99 7.68
N MET A 455 5.35 52.35 8.52
CA MET A 455 4.39 53.02 9.43
C MET A 455 4.41 52.40 10.85
N PRO A 456 3.96 53.12 11.90
CA PRO A 456 4.57 52.98 13.23
C PRO A 456 3.71 52.39 14.36
N ASP A 457 4.44 52.02 15.41
CA ASP A 457 4.11 51.81 16.83
C ASP A 457 2.80 52.42 17.39
N MET A 458 2.14 51.63 18.24
CA MET A 458 0.97 51.97 19.08
C MET A 458 1.08 51.32 20.48
N GLY A 459 2.15 51.62 21.22
CA GLY A 459 2.30 51.18 22.61
C GLY A 459 1.28 51.83 23.58
N GLY A 460 0.72 51.05 24.52
CA GLY A 460 -0.30 51.58 25.46
C GLY A 460 -0.75 50.69 26.63
N MET A 461 0.06 50.65 27.71
CA MET A 461 -0.29 50.28 29.11
C MET A 461 -0.71 48.80 29.36
N ASN A 462 0.02 47.97 30.12
CA ASN A 462 0.57 48.06 31.50
C ASN A 462 -0.45 47.71 32.62
N GLY A 463 -0.12 46.71 33.44
CA GLY A 463 -0.92 46.24 34.58
C GLY A 463 -0.30 45.08 35.36
N GLY A 464 0.97 45.18 35.77
CA GLY A 464 1.71 44.09 36.43
C GLY A 464 1.45 43.90 37.94
N GLY A 465 1.72 42.70 38.44
CA GLY A 465 1.77 42.33 39.86
C GLY A 465 2.83 41.24 40.11
N GLN A 466 3.57 41.30 41.22
CA GLN A 466 4.83 40.56 41.41
C GLN A 466 4.80 39.57 42.58
N GLY A 467 5.59 38.50 42.48
CA GLY A 467 5.96 37.57 43.56
C GLY A 467 6.74 36.37 42.99
N ALA A 468 8.06 36.46 42.79
CA ALA A 468 9.09 36.16 43.80
C ALA A 468 9.00 34.69 44.30
N ALA A 469 9.77 33.74 43.76
CA ALA A 469 11.21 33.48 44.04
C ALA A 469 11.44 32.75 45.39
N ALA A 470 12.37 31.79 45.53
CA ALA A 470 13.19 31.01 44.59
C ALA A 470 13.90 29.86 45.36
N SER A 471 14.45 28.86 44.66
CA SER A 471 15.50 27.98 45.21
C SER A 471 16.28 27.25 44.12
N ASP A 472 17.61 27.41 44.11
CA ASP A 472 18.52 26.71 43.19
C ASP A 472 18.71 25.23 43.53
N THR A 473 19.12 24.43 42.54
CA THR A 473 20.18 23.42 42.72
C THR A 473 20.87 23.18 41.37
N GLN A 474 22.17 23.48 41.31
CA GLN A 474 23.06 23.05 40.22
C GLN A 474 23.81 21.78 40.63
N ALA A 475 23.86 20.78 39.75
CA ALA A 475 24.84 19.70 39.75
C ALA A 475 25.36 19.53 38.31
N GLN A 476 26.42 20.24 37.94
CA GLN A 476 27.78 19.70 37.92
C GLN A 476 27.94 18.46 37.02
N SER A 477 28.06 18.72 35.71
CA SER A 477 28.72 17.79 34.80
C SER A 477 30.22 17.71 35.12
N ALA A 478 30.74 16.49 35.25
CA ALA A 478 32.16 16.23 35.43
C ALA A 478 32.55 14.99 34.60
N SER A 479 33.31 15.21 33.53
CA SER A 479 33.84 14.14 32.69
C SER A 479 35.07 13.49 33.33
N LEU A 480 35.23 12.17 33.13
CA LEU A 480 36.54 11.55 33.03
C LEU A 480 36.44 10.20 32.30
N SER A 481 37.38 9.96 31.39
CA SER A 481 37.34 8.89 30.40
C SER A 481 37.83 7.53 30.92
N LYS A 482 37.41 6.47 30.23
CA LYS A 482 38.24 5.28 30.02
C LYS A 482 37.94 4.62 28.68
N GLU A 483 38.98 4.03 28.11
CA GLU A 483 39.02 3.56 26.73
C GLU A 483 38.32 2.20 26.54
N ARG A 484 37.75 2.00 25.35
CA ARG A 484 38.02 0.80 24.55
C ARG A 484 37.97 1.13 23.05
N THR A 485 38.56 0.24 22.26
CA THR A 485 38.96 0.47 20.87
C THR A 485 38.36 -0.60 19.97
N SER A 486 38.52 -0.44 18.64
CA SER A 486 38.12 -1.36 17.56
C SER A 486 36.60 -1.41 17.26
N ALA A 487 36.17 -1.47 16.00
CA ALA A 487 36.89 -1.18 14.75
C ALA A 487 35.92 -0.65 13.68
N ASN A 488 36.36 0.35 12.91
CA ASN A 488 35.64 0.82 11.73
C ASN A 488 36.10 0.01 10.51
N ALA A 489 35.17 -0.63 9.81
CA ALA A 489 35.43 -1.53 8.68
C ALA A 489 34.48 -1.23 7.52
N GLY A 490 34.72 -0.14 6.79
CA GLY A 490 34.04 0.14 5.53
C GLY A 490 34.33 -0.94 4.50
N ILE A 491 33.30 -1.60 3.99
CA ILE A 491 33.42 -2.64 2.95
C ILE A 491 33.62 -1.95 1.60
N VAL A 492 34.66 -2.37 0.87
CA VAL A 492 34.92 -1.96 -0.51
C VAL A 492 34.63 -3.15 -1.40
N LEU A 493 33.65 -3.00 -2.30
CA LEU A 493 33.38 -4.00 -3.34
C LEU A 493 34.58 -4.13 -4.29
N ALA A 494 34.94 -5.36 -4.63
CA ALA A 494 35.98 -5.68 -5.59
C ALA A 494 35.58 -6.90 -6.42
N GLU A 495 35.52 -6.72 -7.74
CA GLU A 495 35.27 -7.81 -8.69
C GLU A 495 36.43 -8.83 -8.69
N ALA A 496 36.12 -10.10 -8.90
CA ALA A 496 37.09 -11.12 -9.30
C ALA A 496 36.46 -12.12 -10.26
N ALA A 497 36.86 -12.08 -11.53
CA ALA A 497 36.44 -13.05 -12.54
C ALA A 497 37.15 -14.40 -12.37
N ALA A 498 36.57 -15.45 -12.95
CA ALA A 498 37.10 -16.81 -12.88
C ALA A 498 38.27 -17.06 -13.85
N GLU A 499 39.22 -17.91 -13.46
CA GLU A 499 39.78 -18.96 -14.32
C GLU A 499 40.44 -20.07 -13.48
N ALA A 500 40.69 -21.24 -14.08
CA ALA A 500 41.18 -22.44 -13.38
C ALA A 500 42.33 -23.14 -14.12
N ALA A 501 43.31 -23.71 -13.41
CA ALA A 501 44.25 -24.69 -13.97
C ALA A 501 45.03 -25.57 -12.96
N ALA A 502 44.86 -26.88 -13.08
CA ALA A 502 45.87 -27.96 -13.09
C ALA A 502 46.85 -28.27 -11.91
N GLY A 503 46.98 -29.57 -11.60
CA GLY A 503 48.08 -30.22 -10.87
C GLY A 503 47.69 -30.82 -9.51
N ASP A 504 48.17 -32.00 -9.08
CA ASP A 504 49.00 -33.02 -9.76
C ASP A 504 48.87 -34.42 -9.09
N ALA A 505 49.29 -35.47 -9.81
CA ALA A 505 49.83 -36.77 -9.37
C ALA A 505 49.16 -37.68 -8.28
N ASN A 506 48.46 -38.72 -8.79
CA ASN A 506 48.92 -40.14 -8.74
C ASN A 506 48.67 -41.06 -7.49
N ALA A 507 48.67 -42.38 -7.79
CA ALA A 507 49.05 -43.54 -6.96
C ALA A 507 48.03 -44.30 -6.07
N GLY A 508 47.11 -45.04 -6.71
CA GLY A 508 47.09 -46.53 -6.72
C GLY A 508 46.63 -47.35 -5.48
N GLY A 509 46.13 -48.57 -5.72
CA GLY A 509 46.01 -49.62 -4.67
C GLY A 509 44.71 -50.45 -4.63
N GLU A 510 44.44 -51.27 -5.64
CA GLU A 510 43.62 -52.51 -5.49
C GLU A 510 44.37 -53.55 -4.58
N PRO A 511 43.75 -54.63 -4.01
CA PRO A 511 42.75 -55.48 -4.71
C PRO A 511 41.69 -56.30 -3.91
N ASP A 512 40.79 -56.90 -4.70
CA ASP A 512 40.29 -58.31 -4.67
C ASP A 512 38.93 -58.75 -4.03
N ALA A 513 38.33 -59.73 -4.74
CA ALA A 513 37.44 -60.85 -4.35
C ALA A 513 36.07 -60.66 -3.64
N GLY A 514 34.98 -60.90 -4.41
CA GLY A 514 34.40 -62.26 -4.48
C GLY A 514 32.91 -62.52 -4.12
N GLY A 515 32.16 -63.19 -5.02
CA GLY A 515 30.80 -63.77 -4.82
C GLY A 515 29.65 -62.86 -5.27
N GLN A 516 28.69 -63.18 -6.17
CA GLN A 516 27.97 -64.43 -6.56
C GLN A 516 27.14 -65.08 -5.44
N ALA A 517 25.86 -65.45 -5.63
CA ALA A 517 24.89 -65.27 -6.74
C ALA A 517 23.44 -65.24 -6.13
N ASP A 518 22.27 -65.42 -6.76
CA ASP A 518 21.79 -65.92 -8.07
C ASP A 518 20.26 -65.52 -8.20
N GLN A 519 19.38 -65.78 -9.19
CA GLN A 519 19.34 -66.49 -10.48
C GLN A 519 18.11 -65.98 -11.32
N THR A 520 17.70 -66.72 -12.36
CA THR A 520 16.37 -66.80 -13.03
C THR A 520 15.87 -65.68 -13.96
N THR A 521 15.99 -65.97 -15.27
CA THR A 521 15.03 -65.66 -16.36
C THR A 521 14.01 -66.86 -16.49
N PRO A 522 13.07 -67.01 -17.48
CA PRO A 522 12.95 -66.33 -18.79
C PRO A 522 11.54 -66.11 -19.44
N ASN A 523 11.59 -65.49 -20.64
CA ASN A 523 10.68 -65.60 -21.81
C ASN A 523 9.23 -65.04 -21.80
N GLY A 524 8.86 -64.44 -22.94
CA GLY A 524 7.49 -64.12 -23.37
C GLY A 524 7.49 -63.38 -24.73
N ASP A 525 6.95 -64.00 -25.78
CA ASP A 525 6.98 -63.48 -27.17
C ASP A 525 5.83 -62.49 -27.51
N GLY A 526 6.00 -61.66 -28.54
CA GLY A 526 4.92 -60.82 -29.09
C GLY A 526 5.35 -59.87 -30.22
N ALA A 527 5.32 -60.31 -31.47
CA ALA A 527 5.80 -59.53 -32.62
C ALA A 527 4.71 -58.74 -33.37
N GLN A 528 5.10 -57.65 -34.06
CA GLN A 528 4.58 -57.34 -35.41
C GLN A 528 5.51 -56.40 -36.23
N ASN A 529 5.33 -56.43 -37.56
CA ASN A 529 6.15 -55.73 -38.57
C ASN A 529 5.66 -54.27 -38.79
N GLY A 530 6.40 -53.35 -39.42
CA GLY A 530 7.74 -53.40 -40.04
C GLY A 530 7.82 -52.45 -41.26
N ALA A 531 8.99 -52.43 -41.95
CA ALA A 531 9.33 -51.57 -43.10
C ALA A 531 9.47 -50.05 -42.78
N ASP A 532 10.29 -49.25 -43.47
CA ASP A 532 11.14 -49.50 -44.65
C ASP A 532 12.50 -48.78 -44.53
N ALA A 533 13.47 -49.05 -45.43
CA ALA A 533 14.85 -48.55 -45.31
C ALA A 533 15.38 -47.80 -46.56
N ASN A 534 16.01 -46.63 -46.34
CA ASN A 534 17.09 -46.03 -47.14
C ASN A 534 17.58 -44.71 -46.46
N GLY A 535 18.86 -44.31 -46.49
CA GLY A 535 20.05 -45.06 -46.92
C GLY A 535 21.18 -44.18 -47.50
N GLN A 536 22.30 -44.05 -46.77
CA GLN A 536 23.67 -43.78 -47.30
C GLN A 536 23.96 -42.39 -47.95
N ASN A 537 25.19 -41.84 -48.02
CA ASN A 537 26.47 -42.09 -47.32
C ASN A 537 27.53 -40.99 -47.63
N GLY A 538 28.36 -40.59 -46.66
CA GLY A 538 29.68 -39.92 -46.83
C GLY A 538 29.70 -38.41 -47.12
N GLY A 539 30.78 -37.66 -46.84
CA GLY A 539 32.00 -37.99 -46.08
C GLY A 539 33.19 -37.02 -46.34
N ASN A 540 34.05 -36.78 -45.31
CA ASN A 540 35.27 -35.93 -45.28
C ASN A 540 35.06 -34.40 -45.51
N ALA A 541 35.58 -33.47 -44.69
CA ALA A 541 36.99 -33.12 -44.34
C ALA A 541 37.72 -32.32 -45.46
N GLN A 542 38.61 -31.35 -45.21
CA GLN A 542 39.44 -31.09 -44.02
C GLN A 542 40.06 -29.66 -44.01
N ASN A 543 40.39 -29.11 -42.82
CA ASN A 543 41.45 -28.12 -42.51
C ASN A 543 41.41 -26.65 -43.04
N GLY A 544 41.89 -25.71 -42.20
CA GLY A 544 42.18 -24.31 -42.58
C GLY A 544 42.32 -23.34 -41.39
N GLN A 545 43.51 -23.23 -40.79
CA GLN A 545 43.77 -22.47 -39.55
C GLN A 545 44.56 -21.14 -39.75
N ASN A 546 44.42 -20.25 -38.75
CA ASN A 546 45.35 -19.18 -38.30
C ASN A 546 45.45 -17.85 -39.07
N GLY A 547 45.57 -16.75 -38.28
CA GLY A 547 45.88 -15.40 -38.77
C GLY A 547 45.64 -14.26 -37.75
N GLN A 548 46.34 -14.23 -36.61
CA GLN A 548 46.28 -13.12 -35.64
C GLN A 548 47.38 -12.06 -35.86
N GLY A 549 47.07 -10.81 -35.46
CA GLY A 549 48.03 -9.70 -35.28
C GLY A 549 47.56 -8.36 -35.89
N GLY A 550 47.82 -7.19 -35.30
CA GLY A 550 48.38 -6.90 -33.99
C GLY A 550 48.85 -5.45 -33.79
N GLN A 551 48.52 -4.87 -32.62
CA GLN A 551 49.17 -3.72 -31.95
C GLN A 551 49.17 -2.28 -32.56
N ASN A 552 48.48 -1.38 -31.81
CA ASN A 552 49.01 -0.14 -31.20
C ASN A 552 49.20 1.16 -32.05
N GLY A 553 48.86 2.32 -31.48
CA GLY A 553 49.04 3.66 -32.10
C GLY A 553 48.31 4.82 -31.39
N GLY A 554 48.93 5.43 -30.38
CA GLY A 554 48.24 6.33 -29.44
C GLY A 554 48.07 7.84 -29.77
N GLN A 555 47.54 8.54 -28.75
CA GLN A 555 47.61 9.99 -28.45
C GLN A 555 46.80 11.02 -29.28
N GLY A 556 45.73 11.52 -28.66
CA GLY A 556 45.66 12.93 -28.19
C GLY A 556 45.02 14.01 -29.08
N GLY A 557 44.47 15.05 -28.43
CA GLY A 557 44.07 16.31 -29.08
C GLY A 557 42.80 16.96 -28.51
N ARG A 558 42.90 18.18 -27.97
CA ARG A 558 41.75 19.05 -27.63
C ARG A 558 41.29 19.81 -28.87
N GLY A 559 39.99 20.13 -28.99
CA GLY A 559 39.48 21.05 -30.00
C GLY A 559 38.10 21.62 -29.67
N GLN A 560 38.02 22.88 -29.25
CA GLN A 560 36.77 23.65 -29.17
C GLN A 560 36.56 24.47 -30.46
N GLY A 561 35.28 24.68 -30.83
CA GLY A 561 34.82 25.93 -31.44
C GLY A 561 35.07 26.12 -32.94
N GLY A 562 33.98 26.25 -33.69
CA GLY A 562 34.00 26.60 -35.11
C GLY A 562 32.62 26.45 -35.75
N GLY A 563 31.75 27.45 -35.53
CA GLY A 563 30.40 27.45 -36.12
C GLY A 563 30.37 27.94 -37.58
N MET A 564 29.20 27.89 -38.21
CA MET A 564 28.92 28.62 -39.44
C MET A 564 27.50 29.18 -39.43
N ASP A 565 27.38 30.40 -39.94
CA ASP A 565 26.16 31.23 -40.00
C ASP A 565 25.42 31.04 -41.32
N PHE A 566 24.08 31.05 -41.28
CA PHE A 566 23.21 31.43 -42.40
C PHE A 566 21.88 31.99 -41.85
N GLY A 567 21.83 33.29 -41.61
CA GLY A 567 20.62 34.00 -41.15
C GLY A 567 19.79 34.69 -42.25
N GLY A 568 18.79 35.48 -41.81
CA GLY A 568 18.18 36.56 -42.60
C GLY A 568 16.67 36.42 -42.88
N GLY A 569 15.84 37.24 -42.22
CA GLY A 569 14.40 37.35 -42.51
C GLY A 569 13.62 38.17 -41.46
N GLN A 570 13.55 39.49 -41.61
CA GLN A 570 12.78 40.38 -40.71
C GLN A 570 11.39 40.72 -41.28
N GLY A 571 10.43 41.09 -40.41
CA GLY A 571 9.59 42.26 -40.73
C GLY A 571 8.07 42.28 -40.39
N GLY A 572 7.72 42.40 -39.11
CA GLY A 572 6.99 43.58 -38.60
C GLY A 572 5.46 43.74 -38.76
N GLY A 573 4.80 44.07 -37.62
CA GLY A 573 3.44 44.64 -37.51
C GLY A 573 2.36 43.66 -37.05
N GLY A 574 1.33 44.04 -36.26
CA GLY A 574 1.05 45.34 -35.60
C GLY A 574 -0.46 45.58 -35.42
N PHE A 575 -0.87 46.18 -34.28
CA PHE A 575 -2.27 46.45 -33.84
C PHE A 575 -3.13 45.20 -33.51
N GLY A 576 -4.07 45.18 -32.55
CA GLY A 576 -4.24 46.06 -31.36
C GLY A 576 -5.69 46.40 -30.95
N GLY A 577 -6.15 45.96 -29.76
CA GLY A 577 -7.09 46.72 -28.90
C GLY A 577 -8.45 46.11 -28.51
N GLY A 578 -8.75 46.12 -27.19
CA GLY A 578 -10.09 46.03 -26.58
C GLY A 578 -10.61 44.63 -26.20
N GLY A 579 -11.40 44.43 -25.13
CA GLY A 579 -11.80 45.34 -24.04
C GLY A 579 -13.21 45.06 -23.47
N PHE A 580 -13.42 45.32 -22.17
CA PHE A 580 -14.68 45.18 -21.37
C PHE A 580 -15.16 43.73 -21.07
N GLY A 581 -15.80 43.42 -19.92
CA GLY A 581 -15.88 44.16 -18.65
C GLY A 581 -17.25 44.15 -17.93
N GLY A 582 -17.39 43.37 -16.85
CA GLY A 582 -18.51 43.40 -15.88
C GLY A 582 -19.75 42.55 -16.23
N GLY A 583 -20.63 42.18 -15.29
CA GLY A 583 -20.52 42.27 -13.82
C GLY A 583 -21.87 42.30 -13.07
N GLN A 584 -22.09 41.32 -12.16
CA GLN A 584 -23.14 41.25 -11.10
C GLN A 584 -24.64 41.28 -11.48
N GLY A 585 -25.47 40.52 -10.74
CA GLY A 585 -26.91 40.81 -10.61
C GLY A 585 -27.88 39.61 -10.50
N GLY A 586 -28.11 39.10 -9.27
CA GLY A 586 -29.43 38.57 -8.89
C GLY A 586 -30.36 39.70 -8.39
N PRO A 587 -31.56 39.44 -7.80
CA PRO A 587 -32.06 38.13 -7.35
C PRO A 587 -33.56 37.82 -7.61
N GLY A 588 -33.94 36.53 -7.49
CA GLY A 588 -35.22 36.08 -6.90
C GLY A 588 -36.52 36.18 -7.71
N GLY A 589 -37.52 35.37 -7.30
CA GLY A 589 -38.90 35.45 -7.81
C GLY A 589 -39.61 34.08 -7.88
N MET A 590 -40.53 33.80 -6.95
CA MET A 590 -41.42 32.62 -6.99
C MET A 590 -42.69 32.87 -7.82
N GLY A 591 -43.19 31.80 -8.44
CA GLY A 591 -44.56 31.70 -8.99
C GLY A 591 -44.69 32.05 -10.49
N GLY A 592 -45.66 31.50 -11.21
CA GLY A 592 -46.62 30.46 -10.83
C GLY A 592 -47.80 30.34 -11.81
N PHE A 593 -48.14 29.10 -12.20
CA PHE A 593 -49.37 28.66 -12.89
C PHE A 593 -50.04 29.56 -13.96
N GLY A 594 -49.96 29.10 -15.22
CA GLY A 594 -51.18 28.84 -16.00
C GLY A 594 -51.39 29.60 -17.32
N GLY A 595 -51.92 28.88 -18.33
CA GLY A 595 -52.70 29.46 -19.44
C GLY A 595 -52.04 29.47 -20.83
N PHE A 596 -52.18 28.39 -21.59
CA PHE A 596 -52.16 28.45 -23.07
C PHE A 596 -53.45 29.12 -23.59
N PRO A 597 -53.42 29.69 -24.82
CA PRO A 597 -54.22 29.06 -25.89
C PRO A 597 -53.65 29.19 -27.33
N GLY A 598 -53.99 28.23 -28.21
CA GLY A 598 -54.04 28.37 -29.68
C GLY A 598 -52.70 28.59 -30.41
N GLU A 599 -51.98 27.60 -30.94
CA GLU A 599 -52.35 26.49 -31.84
C GLU A 599 -52.69 26.90 -33.29
N ASN A 600 -51.79 26.55 -34.21
CA ASN A 600 -52.00 26.10 -35.60
C ASN A 600 -50.61 25.65 -36.12
N ALA A 601 -50.32 24.35 -36.26
CA ALA A 601 -50.74 23.44 -37.33
C ALA A 601 -49.85 23.56 -38.60
N ALA A 602 -49.33 22.49 -39.21
CA ALA A 602 -49.31 21.06 -38.84
C ALA A 602 -48.27 20.31 -39.71
N GLY A 603 -47.90 19.06 -39.38
CA GLY A 603 -47.16 18.22 -40.35
C GLY A 603 -46.38 16.99 -39.88
N SER A 604 -47.05 15.96 -39.34
CA SER A 604 -46.79 14.51 -39.55
C SER A 604 -47.09 13.64 -38.31
N THR A 605 -47.45 12.37 -38.54
CA THR A 605 -47.74 11.39 -37.48
C THR A 605 -47.53 9.97 -38.00
N PRO A 606 -46.67 9.15 -37.37
CA PRO A 606 -46.70 7.69 -37.50
C PRO A 606 -47.62 7.07 -36.44
N GLN A 607 -48.29 5.98 -36.80
CA GLN A 607 -49.22 5.26 -35.93
C GLN A 607 -48.53 4.08 -35.24
N GLY A 608 -48.62 4.02 -33.92
CA GLY A 608 -48.27 2.83 -33.12
C GLY A 608 -48.82 2.99 -31.70
N SER A 609 -49.18 1.95 -30.96
CA SER A 609 -49.24 0.51 -31.21
C SER A 609 -49.81 -0.05 -29.88
N GLU A 610 -50.94 -0.74 -29.90
CA GLU A 610 -51.65 -1.14 -28.67
C GLU A 610 -50.84 -2.10 -27.77
N LYS A 611 -49.75 -2.69 -28.30
CA LYS A 611 -48.79 -3.50 -27.56
C LYS A 611 -48.12 -2.76 -26.41
N ALA A 612 -47.66 -1.53 -26.61
CA ALA A 612 -46.90 -0.82 -25.58
C ALA A 612 -47.72 -0.59 -24.30
N LEU A 613 -49.00 -0.23 -24.44
CA LEU A 613 -49.94 -0.15 -23.32
C LEU A 613 -50.18 -1.50 -22.64
N THR A 614 -50.23 -2.58 -23.42
CA THR A 614 -50.42 -3.94 -22.89
C THR A 614 -49.20 -4.40 -22.09
N GLU A 615 -48.00 -4.16 -22.60
CA GLU A 615 -46.72 -4.51 -21.96
C GLU A 615 -46.50 -3.68 -20.68
N THR A 616 -46.82 -2.38 -20.68
CA THR A 616 -46.79 -1.54 -19.46
C THR A 616 -47.76 -2.04 -18.38
N LEU A 617 -48.98 -2.45 -18.76
CA LEU A 617 -49.96 -2.99 -17.80
C LEU A 617 -49.53 -4.35 -17.21
N ILE A 618 -48.83 -5.20 -18.00
CA ILE A 618 -48.25 -6.45 -17.51
C ILE A 618 -47.13 -6.16 -16.50
N MET A 619 -46.22 -5.23 -16.79
CA MET A 619 -45.13 -4.83 -15.89
C MET A 619 -45.67 -4.33 -14.54
N ILE A 620 -46.69 -3.45 -14.55
CA ILE A 620 -47.34 -2.96 -13.33
C ILE A 620 -48.01 -4.11 -12.55
N GLY A 621 -48.63 -5.08 -13.24
CA GLY A 621 -49.23 -6.27 -12.63
C GLY A 621 -48.20 -7.16 -11.92
N VAL A 622 -47.03 -7.37 -12.54
CA VAL A 622 -45.91 -8.12 -11.95
C VAL A 622 -45.36 -7.41 -10.71
N LEU A 623 -45.19 -6.08 -10.77
CA LEU A 623 -44.69 -5.27 -9.65
C LEU A 623 -45.64 -5.34 -8.44
N ILE A 624 -46.96 -5.23 -8.67
CA ILE A 624 -47.97 -5.38 -7.62
C ILE A 624 -47.96 -6.80 -7.03
N ALA A 625 -47.79 -7.84 -7.86
CA ALA A 625 -47.69 -9.22 -7.40
C ALA A 625 -46.44 -9.46 -6.53
N ALA A 626 -45.29 -8.88 -6.91
CA ALA A 626 -44.06 -8.94 -6.13
C ALA A 626 -44.22 -8.25 -4.76
N CYS A 627 -44.81 -7.05 -4.70
CA CYS A 627 -45.10 -6.37 -3.44
C CYS A 627 -46.04 -7.20 -2.53
N ILE A 628 -47.07 -7.84 -3.09
CA ILE A 628 -47.98 -8.73 -2.34
C ILE A 628 -47.22 -9.97 -1.83
N PHE A 629 -46.31 -10.54 -2.62
CA PHE A 629 -45.47 -11.66 -2.19
C PHE A 629 -44.58 -11.27 -1.00
N VAL A 630 -43.83 -10.17 -1.08
CA VAL A 630 -42.98 -9.68 0.03
C VAL A 630 -43.78 -9.44 1.30
N VAL A 631 -44.95 -8.77 1.20
CA VAL A 631 -45.81 -8.47 2.36
C VAL A 631 -46.45 -9.72 2.97
N THR A 632 -46.73 -10.76 2.17
CA THR A 632 -47.28 -12.03 2.69
C THR A 632 -46.21 -12.99 3.20
N PHE A 633 -44.98 -12.94 2.68
CA PHE A 633 -43.87 -13.78 3.12
C PHE A 633 -43.22 -13.26 4.41
N LYS A 634 -43.01 -11.93 4.56
CA LYS A 634 -42.57 -11.30 5.82
C LYS A 634 -43.55 -11.46 6.99
N ARG A 635 -44.72 -12.07 6.78
CA ARG A 635 -45.75 -12.34 7.80
C ARG A 635 -45.87 -13.82 8.17
N LYS A 636 -44.86 -14.63 7.82
CA LYS A 636 -44.82 -16.09 8.03
C LYS A 636 -43.46 -16.65 8.48
N ARG A 637 -42.51 -15.78 8.82
CA ARG A 637 -41.41 -16.07 9.74
C ARG A 637 -41.71 -15.32 11.04
#